data_AF-Q05UC8-F1
#
_entry.id   AF-Q05UC8-F1
#
_cell.length_a   1.000
_cell.length_b   1.000
_cell.length_c   1.000
_cell.angle_alpha   90.00
_cell.angle_beta   90.00
_cell.angle_gamma   90.00
#
_symmetry.space_group_name_H-M   'P 1'
#
loop_
_entity.id
_entity.type
_entity.pdbx_description
1 polymer ?
#
loop_
_entity_poly.entity_id
_entity_poly.type
_entity_poly.pdbx_seq_one_letter_code
_entity_poly.pdbx_strand_id
1 'polypeptide(L)'
;MLSARASDRYGCDHSVQTGTVLVEGGPTMALRSISTRISLYGLVGVAAAAVHAGVLLALGVVMPLWLANPLAFLAASLAGYLGHARFTFRPETGGARFARRWLVLQYAVNLTICSLLPLVLPALVPAPVRLAMLVFTPTVLNALIWSRAARFSQRRRQSGSRPRLHADDLGLSEASNEAILALIEAGQLDGASLLVQGAEVQPAVRRWKNLEARRSDLQLCLHLCLTEGPCCAPAASIPDLVDANGHLMLSFGQWLLISLLPPRHPRRRRVRRQLRAEINAQIERFEQLVGGVAPLALDGHQHIHLVPLIHDTLLNLAQEKGITWMRSTAEPLPTGLPLSSWRAAIRSAGLLKWGVLQVLTTRAAGRQRRQGIASNDGFAGVLFTGQMGPLALEAGWRELSSRAPAQNPSQTPPQVLVHPGAPLERDLQRDGFGVSAPFAGSPWRQREWEAVRTLNRCGQSRG
;
A
#
# COMPACT_ATOMS: atom_id res chain seq x y z
N MET A 1 21.34 -32.55 -45.84
CA MET A 1 20.36 -33.27 -46.69
C MET A 1 19.29 -33.83 -45.76
N LEU A 2 18.02 -33.42 -45.98
CA LEU A 2 16.76 -34.11 -45.62
C LEU A 2 16.50 -34.40 -44.11
N SER A 3 15.49 -33.77 -43.49
CA SER A 3 14.07 -34.26 -43.36
C SER A 3 13.96 -35.28 -42.20
N ALA A 4 13.05 -35.28 -41.22
CA ALA A 4 11.62 -34.93 -41.11
C ALA A 4 11.28 -34.89 -39.58
N ARG A 5 10.53 -33.91 -39.05
CA ARG A 5 9.06 -33.89 -38.77
C ARG A 5 8.51 -34.88 -37.73
N ALA A 6 7.91 -34.33 -36.65
CA ALA A 6 6.57 -34.62 -36.08
C ALA A 6 6.40 -33.76 -34.79
N SER A 7 5.60 -32.68 -34.75
CA SER A 7 4.13 -32.60 -34.49
C SER A 7 3.72 -33.28 -33.16
N ASP A 8 2.88 -32.78 -32.26
CA ASP A 8 1.93 -31.66 -32.25
C ASP A 8 1.35 -31.57 -30.82
N ARG A 9 0.94 -30.36 -30.39
CA ARG A 9 -0.28 -30.04 -29.60
C ARG A 9 -0.08 -28.78 -28.75
N TYR A 10 -0.60 -27.66 -29.24
CA TYR A 10 -1.62 -26.81 -28.60
C TYR A 10 -1.76 -25.54 -29.45
N GLY A 11 -2.72 -25.56 -30.37
CA GLY A 11 -3.09 -24.41 -31.18
C GLY A 11 -3.85 -23.38 -30.33
N CYS A 12 -3.38 -22.14 -30.33
CA CYS A 12 -4.19 -20.97 -30.02
C CYS A 12 -4.69 -20.39 -31.34
N ASP A 13 -5.99 -20.54 -31.56
CA ASP A 13 -6.70 -20.03 -32.72
C ASP A 13 -6.91 -18.51 -32.52
N HIS A 14 -6.17 -17.68 -33.26
CA HIS A 14 -6.36 -16.24 -33.30
C HIS A 14 -7.21 -15.86 -34.50
N SER A 15 -8.54 -15.91 -34.33
CA SER A 15 -9.46 -15.19 -35.21
C SER A 15 -9.65 -13.77 -34.68
N VAL A 16 -8.98 -12.81 -35.32
CA VAL A 16 -9.24 -11.38 -35.12
C VAL A 16 -10.52 -11.04 -35.89
N GLN A 17 -11.67 -11.08 -35.21
CA GLN A 17 -12.86 -10.39 -35.67
C GLN A 17 -12.71 -8.89 -35.35
N THR A 18 -12.45 -8.10 -36.39
CA THR A 18 -12.64 -6.65 -36.39
C THR A 18 -14.13 -6.33 -36.27
N GLY A 19 -14.64 -6.40 -35.04
CA GLY A 19 -15.96 -5.91 -34.68
C GLY A 19 -15.90 -4.40 -34.40
N THR A 20 -16.42 -3.61 -35.33
CA THR A 20 -16.71 -2.19 -35.15
C THR A 20 -17.56 -2.00 -33.89
N VAL A 21 -17.01 -1.36 -32.85
CA VAL A 21 -17.77 -1.00 -31.65
C VAL A 21 -18.68 0.18 -32.00
N LEU A 22 -19.90 -0.13 -32.45
CA LEU A 22 -20.98 0.82 -32.47
C LEU A 22 -21.32 1.17 -31.01
N VAL A 23 -21.13 2.44 -30.66
CA VAL A 23 -21.62 3.02 -29.41
C VAL A 23 -23.14 3.15 -29.52
N GLU A 24 -23.87 2.05 -29.30
CA GLU A 24 -25.32 2.07 -29.11
C GLU A 24 -25.65 2.02 -27.61
N GLY A 25 -25.65 3.18 -26.98
CA GLY A 25 -26.10 3.37 -25.60
C GLY A 25 -27.23 4.39 -25.53
N GLY A 26 -28.42 4.04 -26.03
CA GLY A 26 -29.60 4.90 -25.93
C GLY A 26 -30.15 5.01 -24.48
N PRO A 27 -30.86 6.10 -24.13
CA PRO A 27 -31.40 6.33 -22.78
C PRO A 27 -32.36 5.22 -22.30
N THR A 28 -33.04 4.53 -23.22
CA THR A 28 -33.95 3.42 -22.94
C THR A 28 -33.25 2.17 -22.41
N MET A 29 -32.04 1.86 -22.90
CA MET A 29 -31.24 0.72 -22.45
C MET A 29 -30.63 0.98 -21.06
N ALA A 30 -30.20 2.23 -20.82
CA ALA A 30 -29.74 2.69 -19.50
C ALA A 30 -30.86 2.61 -18.44
N LEU A 31 -32.07 3.07 -18.77
CA LEU A 31 -33.24 3.00 -17.88
C LEU A 31 -33.64 1.56 -17.55
N ARG A 32 -33.63 0.65 -18.53
CA ARG A 32 -33.88 -0.79 -18.31
C ARG A 32 -32.84 -1.45 -17.41
N SER A 33 -31.57 -1.03 -17.51
CA SER A 33 -30.50 -1.49 -16.63
C SER A 33 -30.65 -1.03 -15.17
N ILE A 34 -31.14 0.21 -14.97
CA ILE A 34 -31.37 0.79 -13.64
C ILE A 34 -32.56 0.11 -12.97
N SER A 35 -33.67 -0.05 -13.69
CA SER A 35 -34.87 -0.73 -13.20
C SER A 35 -34.55 -2.15 -12.72
N THR A 36 -33.86 -2.94 -13.56
CA THR A 36 -33.45 -4.31 -13.22
C THR A 36 -32.58 -4.35 -11.97
N ARG A 37 -31.65 -3.40 -11.82
CA ARG A 37 -30.78 -3.31 -10.63
C ARG A 37 -31.58 -3.01 -9.37
N ILE A 38 -32.53 -2.08 -9.43
CA ILE A 38 -33.40 -1.74 -8.29
C ILE A 38 -34.24 -2.96 -7.89
N SER A 39 -34.84 -3.67 -8.86
CA SER A 39 -35.61 -4.88 -8.60
C SER A 39 -34.77 -5.99 -7.94
N LEU A 40 -33.57 -6.26 -8.47
CA LEU A 40 -32.65 -7.24 -7.89
C LEU A 40 -32.15 -6.83 -6.51
N TYR A 41 -31.92 -5.54 -6.27
CA TYR A 41 -31.56 -5.03 -4.95
C TYR A 41 -32.69 -5.27 -3.94
N GLY A 42 -33.93 -4.96 -4.32
CA GLY A 42 -35.12 -5.21 -3.51
C GLY A 42 -35.31 -6.69 -3.18
N LEU A 43 -35.17 -7.58 -4.17
CA LEU A 43 -35.33 -9.03 -3.97
C LEU A 43 -34.28 -9.60 -3.01
N VAL A 44 -33.01 -9.20 -3.15
CA VAL A 44 -31.96 -9.57 -2.19
C VAL A 44 -32.26 -9.01 -0.79
N GLY A 45 -32.80 -7.80 -0.70
CA GLY A 45 -33.24 -7.20 0.55
C GLY A 45 -34.35 -8.00 1.25
N VAL A 46 -35.37 -8.44 0.51
CA VAL A 46 -36.46 -9.29 1.04
C VAL A 46 -35.92 -10.62 1.53
N ALA A 47 -35.04 -11.27 0.76
CA ALA A 47 -34.41 -12.52 1.18
C ALA A 47 -33.58 -12.33 2.47
N ALA A 48 -32.82 -11.24 2.59
CA ALA A 48 -32.06 -10.92 3.80
C ALA A 48 -32.98 -10.66 5.01
N ALA A 49 -34.13 -10.00 4.80
CA ALA A 49 -35.15 -9.81 5.84
C ALA A 49 -35.77 -11.15 6.29
N ALA A 50 -36.03 -12.08 5.37
CA ALA A 50 -36.50 -13.42 5.74
C ALA A 50 -35.46 -14.19 6.57
N VAL A 51 -34.16 -14.08 6.22
CA VAL A 51 -33.06 -14.64 7.02
C VAL A 51 -33.00 -14.00 8.41
N HIS A 52 -33.15 -12.68 8.52
CA HIS A 52 -33.23 -11.99 9.81
C HIS A 52 -34.35 -12.57 10.67
N ALA A 53 -35.57 -12.61 10.14
CA ALA A 53 -36.74 -13.08 10.87
C ALA A 53 -36.56 -14.54 11.33
N GLY A 54 -36.11 -15.44 10.46
CA GLY A 54 -35.89 -16.85 10.79
C GLY A 54 -34.82 -17.05 11.87
N VAL A 55 -33.67 -16.37 11.76
CA VAL A 55 -32.60 -16.47 12.76
C VAL A 55 -33.01 -15.83 14.08
N LEU A 56 -33.73 -14.72 14.06
CA LEU A 56 -34.24 -14.06 15.26
C LEU A 56 -35.22 -14.96 16.02
N LEU A 57 -36.17 -15.58 15.31
CA LEU A 57 -37.12 -16.51 15.91
C LEU A 57 -36.40 -17.73 16.52
N ALA A 58 -35.44 -18.32 15.80
CA ALA A 58 -34.69 -19.47 16.29
C ALA A 58 -33.82 -19.14 17.51
N LEU A 59 -33.05 -18.05 17.47
CA LEU A 59 -32.20 -17.65 18.59
C LEU A 59 -33.01 -17.11 19.77
N GLY A 60 -34.14 -16.45 19.52
CA GLY A 60 -35.02 -15.92 20.57
C GLY A 60 -35.60 -16.98 21.49
N VAL A 61 -35.62 -18.25 21.07
CA VAL A 61 -35.99 -19.39 21.94
C VAL A 61 -34.89 -19.71 22.96
N VAL A 62 -33.62 -19.46 22.61
CA VAL A 62 -32.45 -19.92 23.37
C VAL A 62 -31.73 -18.78 24.09
N MET A 63 -31.92 -17.53 23.67
CA MET A 63 -31.26 -16.37 24.27
C MET A 63 -32.14 -15.11 24.24
N PRO A 64 -31.86 -14.10 25.09
CA PRO A 64 -32.60 -12.85 25.12
C PRO A 64 -32.60 -12.11 23.77
N LEU A 65 -33.71 -11.45 23.43
CA LEU A 65 -33.87 -10.73 22.16
C LEU A 65 -32.82 -9.63 21.93
N TRP A 66 -32.34 -8.97 22.99
CA TRP A 66 -31.30 -7.94 22.87
C TRP A 66 -29.96 -8.51 22.37
N LEU A 67 -29.71 -9.81 22.57
CA LEU A 67 -28.55 -10.53 22.06
C LEU A 67 -28.86 -11.24 20.72
N ALA A 68 -30.04 -11.85 20.60
CA ALA A 68 -30.47 -12.52 19.38
C ALA A 68 -30.59 -11.57 18.18
N ASN A 69 -31.07 -10.34 18.39
CA ASN A 69 -31.33 -9.39 17.32
C ASN A 69 -30.06 -8.92 16.58
N PRO A 70 -28.96 -8.51 17.26
CA PRO A 70 -27.69 -8.24 16.58
C PRO A 70 -27.14 -9.44 15.79
N LEU A 71 -27.29 -10.67 16.31
CA LEU A 71 -26.81 -11.89 15.64
C LEU A 71 -27.65 -12.22 14.39
N ALA A 72 -28.98 -12.12 14.49
CA ALA A 72 -29.88 -12.24 13.35
C ALA A 72 -29.59 -11.17 12.29
N PHE A 73 -29.27 -9.94 12.73
CA PHE A 73 -28.89 -8.85 11.84
C PHE A 73 -27.54 -9.08 11.14
N LEU A 74 -26.58 -9.71 11.82
CA LEU A 74 -25.32 -10.17 11.22
C LEU A 74 -25.58 -11.24 10.14
N ALA A 75 -26.45 -12.20 10.42
CA ALA A 75 -26.83 -13.24 9.45
C ALA A 75 -27.50 -12.65 8.20
N ALA A 76 -28.41 -11.70 8.37
CA ALA A 76 -29.03 -10.97 7.28
C ALA A 76 -28.01 -10.14 6.48
N SER A 77 -27.06 -9.50 7.16
CA SER A 77 -25.97 -8.74 6.51
C SER A 77 -25.07 -9.65 5.67
N LEU A 78 -24.77 -10.87 6.15
CA LEU A 78 -24.04 -11.89 5.39
C LEU A 78 -24.83 -12.37 4.15
N ALA A 79 -26.13 -12.62 4.31
CA ALA A 79 -27.01 -12.99 3.20
C ALA A 79 -27.06 -11.89 2.14
N GLY A 80 -27.23 -10.64 2.55
CA GLY A 80 -27.19 -9.47 1.67
C GLY A 80 -25.84 -9.30 0.97
N TYR A 81 -24.72 -9.45 1.69
CA TYR A 81 -23.37 -9.40 1.12
C TYR A 81 -23.15 -10.42 0.01
N LEU A 82 -23.57 -11.67 0.21
CA LEU A 82 -23.45 -12.74 -0.79
C LEU A 82 -24.42 -12.51 -1.96
N GLY A 83 -25.67 -12.16 -1.65
CA GLY A 83 -26.73 -11.94 -2.64
C GLY A 83 -26.42 -10.76 -3.57
N HIS A 84 -26.02 -9.62 -3.02
CA HIS A 84 -25.67 -8.44 -3.80
C HIS A 84 -24.43 -8.67 -4.67
N ALA A 85 -23.44 -9.41 -4.16
CA ALA A 85 -22.25 -9.76 -4.93
C ALA A 85 -22.57 -10.68 -6.13
N ARG A 86 -23.50 -11.63 -5.95
CA ARG A 86 -23.81 -12.66 -6.95
C ARG A 86 -24.91 -12.27 -7.94
N PHE A 87 -25.86 -11.43 -7.52
CA PHE A 87 -27.03 -11.08 -8.32
C PHE A 87 -27.04 -9.58 -8.66
N THR A 88 -27.19 -8.71 -7.66
CA THR A 88 -27.44 -7.27 -7.89
C THR A 88 -26.29 -6.54 -8.59
N PHE A 89 -25.04 -6.86 -8.23
CA PHE A 89 -23.83 -6.24 -8.77
C PHE A 89 -22.96 -7.24 -9.52
N ARG A 90 -23.56 -8.33 -10.04
CA ARG A 90 -22.86 -9.34 -10.85
C ARG A 90 -22.10 -8.73 -12.03
N PRO A 91 -22.63 -7.73 -12.78
CA PRO A 91 -21.88 -7.10 -13.87
C PRO A 91 -20.54 -6.53 -13.39
N GLU A 92 -20.52 -5.86 -12.23
CA GLU A 92 -19.33 -5.28 -11.64
C GLU A 92 -18.41 -6.32 -11.01
N THR A 93 -18.94 -7.28 -10.27
CA THR A 93 -18.15 -8.25 -9.48
C THR A 93 -17.71 -9.47 -10.28
N GLY A 94 -18.38 -9.79 -11.38
CA GLY A 94 -18.20 -11.04 -12.11
C GLY A 94 -18.69 -12.26 -11.32
N GLY A 95 -19.47 -12.04 -10.26
CA GLY A 95 -19.90 -13.09 -9.32
C GLY A 95 -18.91 -13.36 -8.17
N ALA A 96 -17.79 -12.63 -8.10
CA ALA A 96 -16.87 -12.69 -6.97
C ALA A 96 -17.43 -11.98 -5.74
N ARG A 97 -17.00 -12.39 -4.54
CA ARG A 97 -17.41 -11.77 -3.28
C ARG A 97 -16.79 -10.37 -3.13
N PHE A 98 -17.52 -9.43 -2.52
CA PHE A 98 -16.94 -8.11 -2.18
C PHE A 98 -15.82 -8.24 -1.15
N ALA A 99 -14.96 -7.23 -1.02
CA ALA A 99 -13.99 -7.19 0.08
C ALA A 99 -14.71 -7.18 1.44
N ARG A 100 -14.27 -8.00 2.40
CA ARG A 100 -14.92 -8.20 3.72
C ARG A 100 -15.10 -6.90 4.51
N ARG A 101 -14.23 -5.90 4.31
CA ARG A 101 -14.35 -4.57 4.93
C ARG A 101 -15.68 -3.87 4.64
N TRP A 102 -16.29 -4.12 3.48
CA TRP A 102 -17.59 -3.52 3.12
C TRP A 102 -18.72 -4.10 3.96
N LEU A 103 -18.68 -5.40 4.27
CA LEU A 103 -19.61 -6.04 5.19
C LEU A 103 -19.45 -5.50 6.62
N VAL A 104 -18.21 -5.36 7.10
CA VAL A 104 -17.94 -4.80 8.43
C VAL A 104 -18.43 -3.35 8.52
N LEU A 105 -18.14 -2.53 7.50
CA LEU A 105 -18.61 -1.15 7.43
C LEU A 105 -20.15 -1.08 7.42
N GLN A 106 -20.80 -1.89 6.59
CA GLN A 106 -22.25 -1.97 6.51
C GLN A 106 -22.87 -2.35 7.86
N TYR A 107 -22.34 -3.39 8.50
CA TYR A 107 -22.83 -3.86 9.80
C TYR A 107 -22.67 -2.79 10.88
N ALA A 108 -21.51 -2.14 10.97
CA ALA A 108 -21.25 -1.08 11.94
C ALA A 108 -22.13 0.16 11.72
N VAL A 109 -22.27 0.61 10.46
CA VAL A 109 -23.14 1.75 10.09
C VAL A 109 -24.58 1.45 10.45
N ASN A 110 -25.08 0.25 10.13
CA ASN A 110 -26.46 -0.11 10.44
C ASN A 110 -26.71 -0.23 11.93
N LEU A 111 -25.82 -0.87 12.70
CA LEU A 111 -25.95 -0.92 14.16
C LEU A 111 -26.00 0.49 14.76
N THR A 112 -25.10 1.37 14.31
CA THR A 112 -25.04 2.76 14.76
C THR A 112 -26.34 3.51 14.43
N ILE A 113 -26.82 3.42 13.20
CA ILE A 113 -27.99 4.17 12.74
C ILE A 113 -29.28 3.62 13.33
N CYS A 114 -29.45 2.30 13.37
CA CYS A 114 -30.61 1.70 14.01
C CYS A 114 -30.68 2.01 15.51
N SER A 115 -29.54 2.24 16.16
CA SER A 115 -29.49 2.59 17.59
C SER A 115 -29.70 4.10 17.85
N LEU A 116 -29.11 4.97 17.03
CA LEU A 116 -29.11 6.41 17.25
C LEU A 116 -30.26 7.14 16.58
N LEU A 117 -30.68 6.72 15.38
CA LEU A 117 -31.72 7.41 14.61
C LEU A 117 -33.05 7.53 15.38
N PRO A 118 -33.55 6.50 16.11
CA PRO A 118 -34.76 6.64 16.92
C PRO A 118 -34.66 7.73 18.00
N LEU A 119 -33.47 7.97 18.53
CA LEU A 119 -33.21 8.93 19.62
C LEU A 119 -33.15 10.37 19.13
N VAL A 120 -32.80 10.57 17.86
CA VAL A 120 -32.60 11.91 17.25
C VAL A 120 -33.86 12.39 16.50
N LEU A 121 -34.81 11.50 16.19
CA LEU A 121 -36.02 11.85 15.45
C LEU A 121 -36.97 12.71 16.30
N PRO A 122 -37.36 13.92 15.83
CA PRO A 122 -38.27 14.79 16.57
C PRO A 122 -39.64 14.13 16.80
N ALA A 123 -40.22 14.36 17.98
CA ALA A 123 -41.56 13.88 18.33
C ALA A 123 -42.65 14.41 17.38
N LEU A 124 -42.42 15.55 16.72
CA LEU A 124 -43.32 16.15 15.73
C LEU A 124 -43.43 15.37 14.40
N VAL A 125 -42.53 14.42 14.11
CA VAL A 125 -42.60 13.65 12.88
C VAL A 125 -43.78 12.67 12.95
N PRO A 126 -44.73 12.68 11.98
CA PRO A 126 -45.86 11.75 11.96
C PRO A 126 -45.41 10.29 12.00
N ALA A 127 -46.15 9.43 12.72
CA ALA A 127 -45.84 8.01 12.86
C ALA A 127 -45.52 7.26 11.54
N PRO A 128 -46.29 7.41 10.44
CA PRO A 128 -45.97 6.71 9.19
C PRO A 128 -44.66 7.21 8.56
N VAL A 129 -44.37 8.50 8.66
CA VAL A 129 -43.11 9.10 8.16
C VAL A 129 -41.94 8.63 9.00
N ARG A 130 -42.10 8.58 10.33
CA ARG A 130 -41.09 8.08 11.26
C ARG A 130 -40.72 6.62 10.98
N LEU A 131 -41.74 5.78 10.78
CA LEU A 131 -41.55 4.37 10.40
C LEU A 131 -40.79 4.26 9.07
N ALA A 132 -41.19 5.03 8.06
CA ALA A 132 -40.51 5.06 6.78
C ALA A 132 -39.03 5.48 6.93
N MET A 133 -38.73 6.52 7.72
CA MET A 133 -37.35 6.95 7.96
C MET A 133 -36.50 5.85 8.62
N LEU A 134 -37.03 5.15 9.61
CA LEU A 134 -36.32 4.07 10.32
C LEU A 134 -36.03 2.87 9.41
N VAL A 135 -36.94 2.54 8.49
CA VAL A 135 -36.79 1.40 7.57
C VAL A 135 -35.91 1.75 6.36
N PHE A 136 -36.13 2.91 5.75
CA PHE A 136 -35.48 3.26 4.48
C PHE A 136 -34.09 3.89 4.67
N THR A 137 -33.78 4.53 5.80
CA THR A 137 -32.45 5.14 6.00
C THR A 137 -31.31 4.11 5.96
N PRO A 138 -31.35 3.00 6.74
CA PRO A 138 -30.33 1.95 6.62
C PRO A 138 -30.30 1.32 5.22
N THR A 139 -31.46 1.16 4.59
CA THR A 139 -31.59 0.58 3.24
C THR A 139 -30.89 1.42 2.17
N VAL A 140 -31.09 2.75 2.19
CA VAL A 140 -30.43 3.70 1.28
C VAL A 140 -28.93 3.72 1.51
N LEU A 141 -28.49 3.74 2.77
CA LEU A 141 -27.06 3.73 3.10
C LEU A 141 -26.38 2.43 2.67
N ASN A 142 -27.04 1.28 2.87
CA ASN A 142 -26.59 0.00 2.34
C ASN A 142 -26.44 0.04 0.82
N ALA A 143 -27.39 0.66 0.10
CA ALA A 143 -27.32 0.76 -1.35
C ALA A 143 -26.12 1.60 -1.81
N LEU A 144 -25.82 2.70 -1.09
CA LEU A 144 -24.63 3.51 -1.33
C LEU A 144 -23.33 2.74 -1.03
N ILE A 145 -23.27 2.01 0.08
CA ILE A 145 -22.13 1.17 0.47
C ILE A 145 -21.88 0.10 -0.60
N TRP A 146 -22.91 -0.64 -1.02
CA TRP A 146 -22.78 -1.68 -2.03
C TRP A 146 -22.47 -1.14 -3.41
N SER A 147 -23.04 0.01 -3.80
CA SER A 147 -22.67 0.71 -5.03
C SER A 147 -21.19 1.11 -5.03
N ARG A 148 -20.67 1.58 -3.89
CA ARG A 148 -19.24 1.89 -3.75
C ARG A 148 -18.38 0.62 -3.77
N ALA A 149 -18.84 -0.46 -3.14
CA ALA A 149 -18.17 -1.76 -3.16
C ALA A 149 -18.11 -2.37 -4.57
N ALA A 150 -19.19 -2.22 -5.35
CA ALA A 150 -19.29 -2.67 -6.73
C ALA A 150 -18.36 -1.89 -7.65
N ARG A 151 -18.36 -0.55 -7.58
CA ARG A 151 -17.39 0.29 -8.31
C ARG A 151 -15.95 -0.08 -7.96
N PHE A 152 -15.68 -0.36 -6.69
CA PHE A 152 -14.38 -0.85 -6.25
C PHE A 152 -14.02 -2.19 -6.91
N SER A 153 -14.93 -3.18 -6.91
CA SER A 153 -14.70 -4.48 -7.58
C SER A 153 -14.55 -4.36 -9.10
N GLN A 154 -15.33 -3.50 -9.75
CA GLN A 154 -15.28 -3.27 -11.19
C GLN A 154 -13.93 -2.70 -11.62
N ARG A 155 -13.45 -1.66 -10.93
CA ARG A 155 -12.13 -1.05 -11.21
C ARG A 155 -11.02 -2.10 -11.18
N ARG A 156 -11.06 -3.01 -10.19
CA ARG A 156 -10.08 -4.09 -10.05
C ARG A 156 -10.10 -5.12 -11.16
N ARG A 157 -11.23 -5.29 -11.85
CA ARG A 157 -11.36 -6.22 -12.97
C ARG A 157 -10.97 -5.59 -14.31
N GLN A 158 -11.17 -4.28 -14.46
CA GLN A 158 -10.97 -3.56 -15.72
C GLN A 158 -9.57 -2.96 -15.84
N SER A 159 -8.82 -2.85 -14.75
CA SER A 159 -7.53 -2.18 -14.70
C SER A 159 -6.40 -3.13 -14.38
N GLY A 160 -5.33 -3.05 -15.17
CA GLY A 160 -4.06 -3.73 -14.92
C GLY A 160 -2.92 -2.73 -14.95
N SER A 161 -2.26 -2.51 -13.81
CA SER A 161 -0.94 -1.89 -13.78
C SER A 161 0.09 -2.95 -13.39
N ARG A 162 1.33 -2.80 -13.84
CA ARG A 162 2.44 -3.66 -13.40
C ARG A 162 3.15 -2.98 -12.23
N PRO A 163 3.02 -3.48 -10.99
CA PRO A 163 3.79 -2.94 -9.89
C PRO A 163 5.28 -3.21 -10.09
N ARG A 164 6.13 -2.32 -9.60
CA ARG A 164 7.57 -2.53 -9.46
C ARG A 164 7.87 -3.20 -8.13
N LEU A 165 8.69 -4.24 -8.13
CA LEU A 165 9.28 -4.79 -6.91
C LEU A 165 10.57 -4.07 -6.59
N HIS A 166 10.64 -3.56 -5.36
CA HIS A 166 11.75 -2.73 -4.91
C HIS A 166 12.24 -3.22 -3.56
N ALA A 167 13.56 -3.32 -3.39
CA ALA A 167 14.17 -3.71 -2.12
C ALA A 167 14.81 -2.53 -1.40
N ASP A 168 14.59 -2.41 -0.10
CA ASP A 168 15.31 -1.42 0.73
C ASP A 168 16.57 -2.06 1.36
N ASP A 169 17.42 -1.21 1.96
CA ASP A 169 18.62 -1.59 2.72
C ASP A 169 19.79 -2.20 1.90
N LEU A 170 19.91 -1.88 0.61
CA LEU A 170 21.12 -2.19 -0.15
C LEU A 170 22.31 -1.41 0.45
N GLY A 171 23.43 -2.09 0.69
CA GLY A 171 24.62 -1.54 1.33
C GLY A 171 24.66 -1.71 2.85
N LEU A 172 23.56 -2.11 3.50
CA LEU A 172 23.52 -2.30 4.95
C LEU A 172 24.42 -3.43 5.43
N SER A 173 24.36 -4.59 4.76
CA SER A 173 25.11 -5.79 5.13
C SER A 173 25.38 -6.68 3.90
N GLU A 174 26.31 -7.62 4.02
CA GLU A 174 26.60 -8.60 2.98
C GLU A 174 25.37 -9.47 2.70
N ALA A 175 24.66 -9.85 3.75
CA ALA A 175 23.44 -10.63 3.67
C ALA A 175 22.33 -9.92 2.89
N SER A 176 22.12 -8.62 3.12
CA SER A 176 21.18 -7.80 2.36
C SER A 176 21.65 -7.65 0.90
N ASN A 177 22.93 -7.34 0.70
CA ASN A 177 23.51 -7.19 -0.63
C ASN A 177 23.34 -8.44 -1.48
N GLU A 178 23.67 -9.62 -0.95
CA GLU A 178 23.55 -10.86 -1.70
C GLU A 178 22.12 -11.12 -2.14
N ALA A 179 21.16 -11.05 -1.22
CA ALA A 179 19.78 -11.34 -1.55
C ALA A 179 19.19 -10.34 -2.56
N ILE A 180 19.46 -9.04 -2.39
CA ILE A 180 18.97 -7.99 -3.28
C ILE A 180 19.59 -8.13 -4.67
N LEU A 181 20.92 -8.23 -4.76
CA LEU A 181 21.63 -8.28 -6.04
C LEU A 181 21.36 -9.59 -6.79
N ALA A 182 21.23 -10.72 -6.10
CA ALA A 182 20.83 -11.99 -6.72
C ALA A 182 19.42 -11.91 -7.33
N LEU A 183 18.47 -11.25 -6.65
CA LEU A 183 17.13 -11.05 -7.20
C LEU A 183 17.11 -10.08 -8.39
N ILE A 184 17.95 -9.04 -8.38
CA ILE A 184 18.11 -8.13 -9.53
C ILE A 184 18.68 -8.86 -10.74
N GLU A 185 19.73 -9.66 -10.51
CA GLU A 185 20.39 -10.47 -11.54
C GLU A 185 19.42 -11.50 -12.15
N ALA A 186 18.56 -12.12 -11.34
CA ALA A 186 17.50 -13.00 -11.79
C ALA A 186 16.33 -12.27 -12.50
N GLY A 187 16.36 -10.95 -12.63
CA GLY A 187 15.28 -10.17 -13.23
C GLY A 187 14.02 -10.09 -12.38
N GLN A 188 14.15 -10.36 -11.07
CA GLN A 188 13.05 -10.45 -10.12
C GLN A 188 12.83 -9.15 -9.32
N LEU A 189 13.81 -8.26 -9.25
CA LEU A 189 13.62 -6.90 -8.74
C LEU A 189 13.74 -5.87 -9.87
N ASP A 190 12.98 -4.79 -9.72
CA ASP A 190 12.96 -3.63 -10.62
C ASP A 190 13.76 -2.44 -10.05
N GLY A 191 14.16 -2.51 -8.78
CA GLY A 191 14.95 -1.46 -8.14
C GLY A 191 15.41 -1.79 -6.72
N ALA A 192 16.30 -0.95 -6.20
CA ALA A 192 16.73 -1.00 -4.82
C ALA A 192 16.99 0.40 -4.22
N SER A 193 17.01 0.49 -2.90
CA SER A 193 17.33 1.71 -2.16
C SER A 193 18.67 1.54 -1.47
N LEU A 194 19.63 2.39 -1.80
CA LEU A 194 21.00 2.35 -1.32
C LEU A 194 21.14 3.17 -0.04
N LEU A 195 21.55 2.51 1.04
CA LEU A 195 21.91 3.12 2.31
C LEU A 195 23.40 3.48 2.27
N VAL A 196 23.70 4.77 2.04
CA VAL A 196 25.07 5.23 1.74
C VAL A 196 26.02 5.22 2.94
N GLN A 197 25.46 5.15 4.16
CA GLN A 197 26.21 4.98 5.41
C GLN A 197 26.58 3.51 5.69
N GLY A 198 26.02 2.56 4.94
CA GLY A 198 26.13 1.14 5.23
C GLY A 198 27.55 0.64 5.04
N ALA A 199 27.98 -0.27 5.90
CA ALA A 199 29.34 -0.78 5.88
C ALA A 199 29.68 -1.52 4.57
N GLU A 200 28.68 -2.08 3.91
CA GLU A 200 28.79 -2.89 2.70
C GLU A 200 28.38 -2.12 1.43
N VAL A 201 28.36 -0.78 1.51
CA VAL A 201 27.96 0.09 0.39
C VAL A 201 28.90 -0.03 -0.82
N GLN A 202 30.21 -0.15 -0.59
CA GLN A 202 31.19 -0.18 -1.68
C GLN A 202 31.08 -1.47 -2.54
N PRO A 203 31.05 -2.68 -1.94
CA PRO A 203 30.74 -3.90 -2.70
C PRO A 203 29.38 -3.85 -3.40
N ALA A 204 28.34 -3.32 -2.74
CA ALA A 204 27.00 -3.20 -3.31
C ALA A 204 27.00 -2.38 -4.60
N VAL A 205 27.59 -1.19 -4.55
CA VAL A 205 27.64 -0.24 -5.67
C VAL A 205 28.43 -0.80 -6.85
N ARG A 206 29.56 -1.48 -6.61
CA ARG A 206 30.33 -2.13 -7.68
C ARG A 206 29.49 -3.16 -8.44
N ARG A 207 28.79 -4.04 -7.71
CA ARG A 207 27.90 -5.04 -8.32
C ARG A 207 26.69 -4.41 -8.99
N TRP A 208 26.11 -3.37 -8.38
CA TRP A 208 24.99 -2.62 -8.97
C TRP A 208 25.37 -2.06 -10.35
N LYS A 209 26.51 -1.38 -10.48
CA LYS A 209 26.96 -0.80 -11.76
C LYS A 209 27.08 -1.85 -12.87
N ASN A 210 27.55 -3.05 -12.54
CA ASN A 210 27.63 -4.17 -13.50
C ASN A 210 26.25 -4.69 -13.93
N LEU A 211 25.23 -4.60 -13.06
CA LEU A 211 23.85 -4.97 -13.37
C LEU A 211 23.15 -3.89 -14.19
N GLU A 212 23.32 -2.63 -13.80
CA GLU A 212 22.76 -1.45 -14.48
C GLU A 212 23.25 -1.33 -15.92
N ALA A 213 24.53 -1.64 -16.20
CA ALA A 213 25.06 -1.69 -17.56
C ALA A 213 24.34 -2.71 -18.46
N ARG A 214 23.73 -3.75 -17.88
CA ARG A 214 22.94 -4.78 -18.59
C ARG A 214 21.43 -4.48 -18.57
N ARG A 215 20.97 -3.64 -17.65
CA ARG A 215 19.57 -3.35 -17.36
C ARG A 215 19.39 -1.88 -16.98
N SER A 216 19.14 -1.05 -17.99
CA SER A 216 18.90 0.39 -17.82
C SER A 216 17.53 0.73 -17.23
N ASP A 217 16.65 -0.26 -17.05
CA ASP A 217 15.32 -0.10 -16.45
C ASP A 217 15.34 -0.10 -14.91
N LEU A 218 16.48 -0.44 -14.30
CA LEU A 218 16.64 -0.52 -12.85
C LEU A 218 16.55 0.85 -12.20
N GLN A 219 15.79 0.94 -11.11
CA GLN A 219 15.70 2.15 -10.30
C GLN A 219 16.56 2.03 -9.05
N LEU A 220 17.60 2.85 -8.94
CA LEU A 220 18.35 3.05 -7.70
C LEU A 220 17.83 4.32 -6.99
N CYS A 221 17.49 4.18 -5.71
CA CYS A 221 17.09 5.31 -4.87
C CYS A 221 18.15 5.57 -3.79
N LEU A 222 18.36 6.83 -3.42
CA LEU A 222 18.98 7.17 -2.14
C LEU A 222 18.02 6.77 -1.01
N HIS A 223 18.46 5.86 -0.15
CA HIS A 223 17.74 5.46 1.05
C HIS A 223 18.11 6.38 2.21
N LEU A 224 17.46 7.54 2.32
CA LEU A 224 17.80 8.55 3.31
C LEU A 224 17.66 7.99 4.74
N CYS A 225 18.76 7.88 5.48
CA CYS A 225 18.75 7.42 6.87
C CYS A 225 19.04 8.57 7.82
N LEU A 226 18.16 8.82 8.78
CA LEU A 226 18.31 9.91 9.77
C LEU A 226 18.09 9.42 11.21
N THR A 227 18.05 8.11 11.41
CA THR A 227 17.61 7.46 12.66
C THR A 227 18.66 6.58 13.31
N GLU A 228 19.64 6.14 12.54
CA GLU A 228 20.72 5.24 12.97
C GLU A 228 21.88 5.28 11.96
N GLY A 229 22.98 4.62 12.30
CA GLY A 229 24.19 4.55 11.48
C GLY A 229 25.09 5.79 11.57
N PRO A 230 26.30 5.74 11.00
CA PRO A 230 27.25 6.87 11.01
C PRO A 230 26.73 8.04 10.17
N CYS A 231 26.95 9.27 10.63
CA CYS A 231 26.60 10.44 9.84
C CYS A 231 27.51 10.63 8.61
N CYS A 232 26.99 11.25 7.56
CA CYS A 232 27.80 11.64 6.41
C CYS A 232 28.42 13.03 6.57
N ALA A 233 27.74 13.96 7.24
CA ALA A 233 28.31 15.26 7.54
C ALA A 233 29.36 15.15 8.66
N PRO A 234 30.33 16.09 8.76
CA PRO A 234 31.25 16.13 9.88
C PRO A 234 30.47 16.23 11.20
N ALA A 235 30.68 15.30 12.13
CA ALA A 235 29.91 15.19 13.38
C ALA A 235 29.88 16.52 14.17
N ALA A 236 30.99 17.25 14.19
CA ALA A 236 31.11 18.57 14.83
C ALA A 236 30.14 19.64 14.26
N SER A 237 29.69 19.48 13.02
CA SER A 237 28.72 20.39 12.37
C SER A 237 27.26 20.05 12.70
N ILE A 238 26.98 18.84 13.20
CA ILE A 238 25.64 18.32 13.47
C ILE A 238 25.47 17.72 14.88
N PRO A 239 25.93 18.39 15.96
CA PRO A 239 25.99 17.80 17.30
C PRO A 239 24.63 17.47 17.94
N ASP A 240 23.50 17.99 17.42
CA ASP A 240 22.16 17.63 17.91
C ASP A 240 21.60 16.36 17.24
N LEU A 241 22.27 15.85 16.22
CA LEU A 241 21.82 14.70 15.43
C LEU A 241 22.60 13.42 15.76
N VAL A 242 23.81 13.54 16.29
CA VAL A 242 24.77 12.43 16.44
C VAL A 242 25.23 12.21 17.87
N ASP A 243 25.46 10.96 18.23
CA ASP A 243 26.00 10.57 19.53
C ASP A 243 27.52 10.76 19.62
N ALA A 244 28.11 10.34 20.74
CA ALA A 244 29.55 10.44 20.97
C ALA A 244 30.40 9.61 19.97
N ASN A 245 29.80 8.62 19.31
CA ASN A 245 30.46 7.79 18.29
C ASN A 245 30.24 8.34 16.87
N GLY A 246 29.52 9.46 16.71
CA GLY A 246 29.16 10.01 15.40
C GLY A 246 27.99 9.27 14.73
N HIS A 247 27.22 8.49 15.48
CA HIS A 247 26.04 7.80 14.95
C HIS A 247 24.78 8.65 15.14
N LEU A 248 23.89 8.63 14.14
CA LEU A 248 22.61 9.30 14.19
C LEU A 248 21.74 8.73 15.32
N MET A 249 21.23 9.59 16.20
CA MET A 249 20.58 9.17 17.45
C MET A 249 19.07 9.42 17.51
N LEU A 250 18.52 10.21 16.57
CA LEU A 250 17.13 10.66 16.63
C LEU A 250 16.18 9.62 16.03
N SER A 251 15.34 9.01 16.87
CA SER A 251 14.24 8.15 16.43
C SER A 251 13.21 8.88 15.55
N PHE A 252 12.43 8.12 14.78
CA PHE A 252 11.30 8.63 14.00
C PHE A 252 10.34 9.50 14.84
N GLY A 253 10.04 9.06 16.06
CA GLY A 253 9.16 9.79 16.98
C GLY A 253 9.74 11.14 17.40
N GLN A 254 11.05 11.22 17.68
CA GLN A 254 11.72 12.48 18.02
C GLN A 254 11.72 13.44 16.84
N TRP A 255 11.98 12.97 15.61
CA TRP A 255 11.85 13.78 14.40
C TRP A 255 10.44 14.33 14.21
N LEU A 256 9.41 13.53 14.47
CA LEU A 256 8.03 13.96 14.42
C LEU A 256 7.73 15.03 15.48
N LEU A 257 8.15 14.83 16.73
CA LEU A 257 7.97 15.80 17.82
C LEU A 257 8.66 17.14 17.52
N ILE A 258 9.89 17.12 17.01
CA ILE A 258 10.60 18.34 16.60
C ILE A 258 9.87 19.03 15.44
N SER A 259 9.23 18.27 14.55
CA SER A 259 8.44 18.81 13.43
C SER A 259 7.19 19.56 13.90
N LEU A 260 6.63 19.21 15.06
CA LEU A 260 5.46 19.85 15.65
C LEU A 260 5.79 21.18 16.36
N LEU A 261 7.06 21.45 16.65
CA LEU A 261 7.49 22.72 17.23
C LEU A 261 7.22 23.90 16.26
N PRO A 262 6.90 25.10 16.78
CA PRO A 262 6.72 26.28 15.94
C PRO A 262 7.93 26.55 15.02
N PRO A 263 7.74 27.06 13.79
CA PRO A 263 8.85 27.30 12.87
C PRO A 263 9.94 28.24 13.37
N ARG A 264 9.61 29.13 14.32
CA ARG A 264 10.56 30.05 14.94
C ARG A 264 11.24 29.47 16.19
N HIS A 265 10.83 28.29 16.67
CA HIS A 265 11.40 27.68 17.86
C HIS A 265 12.92 27.45 17.69
N PRO A 266 13.77 27.90 18.63
CA PRO A 266 15.23 27.83 18.49
C PRO A 266 15.75 26.42 18.21
N ARG A 267 15.23 25.41 18.93
CA ARG A 267 15.57 23.99 18.71
C ARG A 267 15.26 23.53 17.27
N ARG A 268 14.06 23.83 16.75
CA ARG A 268 13.67 23.44 15.39
C ARG A 268 14.56 24.11 14.34
N ARG A 269 14.90 25.40 14.52
CA ARG A 269 15.81 26.11 13.61
C ARG A 269 17.21 25.52 13.60
N ARG A 270 17.75 25.22 14.79
CA ARG A 270 19.08 24.61 14.96
C ARG A 270 19.14 23.23 14.31
N VAL A 271 18.20 22.35 14.65
CA VAL A 271 18.07 21.00 14.07
C VAL A 271 17.87 21.06 12.56
N ARG A 272 17.05 21.98 12.03
CA ARG A 272 16.84 22.13 10.58
C ARG A 272 18.13 22.45 9.83
N ARG A 273 19.01 23.29 10.39
CA ARG A 273 20.31 23.61 9.76
C ARG A 273 21.20 22.38 9.70
N GLN A 274 21.28 21.63 10.80
CA GLN A 274 22.08 20.40 10.88
C GLN A 274 21.52 19.31 9.96
N LEU A 275 20.19 19.17 9.92
CA LEU A 275 19.49 18.27 9.01
C LEU A 275 19.81 18.57 7.54
N ARG A 276 19.83 19.84 7.15
CA ARG A 276 20.21 20.22 5.78
C ARG A 276 21.65 19.83 5.46
N ALA A 277 22.57 20.00 6.41
CA ALA A 277 23.98 19.59 6.24
C ALA A 277 24.09 18.07 6.06
N GLU A 278 23.40 17.29 6.89
CA GLU A 278 23.40 15.83 6.79
C GLU A 278 22.77 15.34 5.47
N ILE A 279 21.59 15.85 5.09
CA ILE A 279 20.95 15.50 3.81
C ILE A 279 21.88 15.80 2.63
N ASN A 280 22.53 16.97 2.62
CA ASN A 280 23.48 17.33 1.57
C ASN A 280 24.66 16.35 1.50
N ALA A 281 25.24 16.01 2.65
CA ALA A 281 26.35 15.07 2.71
C ALA A 281 25.95 13.66 2.25
N GLN A 282 24.74 13.19 2.56
CA GLN A 282 24.23 11.91 2.07
C GLN A 282 23.99 11.92 0.56
N ILE A 283 23.45 13.01 0.01
CA ILE A 283 23.27 13.18 -1.44
C ILE A 283 24.63 13.20 -2.14
N GLU A 284 25.58 13.99 -1.66
CA GLU A 284 26.93 14.07 -2.24
C GLU A 284 27.63 12.72 -2.18
N ARG A 285 27.48 11.99 -1.07
CA ARG A 285 28.01 10.63 -0.94
C ARG A 285 27.36 9.67 -1.94
N PHE A 286 26.05 9.76 -2.13
CA PHE A 286 25.32 8.97 -3.13
C PHE A 286 25.84 9.25 -4.54
N GLU A 287 25.92 10.52 -4.92
CA GLU A 287 26.40 10.98 -6.23
C GLU A 287 27.83 10.49 -6.52
N GLN A 288 28.72 10.56 -5.53
CA GLN A 288 30.08 10.01 -5.63
C GLN A 288 30.09 8.49 -5.86
N LEU A 289 29.22 7.75 -5.16
CA LEU A 289 29.14 6.30 -5.28
C LEU A 289 28.61 5.90 -6.66
N VAL A 290 27.51 6.51 -7.12
CA VAL A 290 26.88 6.15 -8.40
C VAL A 290 27.63 6.74 -9.60
N GLY A 291 28.35 7.84 -9.42
CA GLY A 291 29.13 8.50 -10.47
C GLY A 291 28.33 9.53 -11.29
N GLY A 292 27.34 10.20 -10.68
CA GLY A 292 26.48 11.17 -11.37
C GLY A 292 25.59 11.97 -10.42
N VAL A 293 25.05 13.10 -10.91
CA VAL A 293 24.46 14.18 -10.08
C VAL A 293 22.93 14.31 -10.27
N ALA A 294 22.35 13.81 -11.37
CA ALA A 294 20.92 13.89 -11.65
C ALA A 294 20.49 12.90 -12.75
N PRO A 295 19.22 12.44 -12.78
CA PRO A 295 18.13 12.72 -11.83
C PRO A 295 18.24 11.90 -10.52
N LEU A 296 17.91 12.51 -9.37
CA LEU A 296 17.93 11.86 -8.06
C LEU A 296 16.53 11.34 -7.67
N ALA A 297 16.43 10.04 -7.44
CA ALA A 297 15.29 9.39 -6.79
C ALA A 297 15.64 9.09 -5.33
N LEU A 298 14.69 9.36 -4.42
CA LEU A 298 14.91 9.07 -3.00
C LEU A 298 13.68 8.50 -2.30
N ASP A 299 13.97 7.79 -1.24
CA ASP A 299 13.03 7.44 -0.18
C ASP A 299 13.74 7.60 1.16
N GLY A 300 13.17 7.02 2.22
CA GLY A 300 13.74 7.14 3.55
C GLY A 300 13.72 5.81 4.27
N HIS A 301 14.80 5.52 4.96
CA HIS A 301 14.86 4.47 5.96
C HIS A 301 13.77 4.74 7.00
N GLN A 302 12.97 3.72 7.31
CA GLN A 302 11.76 3.84 8.13
C GLN A 302 10.73 4.86 7.61
N HIS A 303 10.81 5.23 6.32
CA HIS A 303 10.02 6.27 5.66
C HIS A 303 10.18 7.67 6.28
N ILE A 304 11.37 7.94 6.83
CA ILE A 304 11.67 9.20 7.54
C ILE A 304 11.52 10.45 6.65
N HIS A 305 11.66 10.30 5.33
CA HIS A 305 11.50 11.38 4.34
C HIS A 305 10.10 12.00 4.32
N LEU A 306 9.09 11.34 4.91
CA LEU A 306 7.72 11.85 5.03
C LEU A 306 7.49 12.70 6.28
N VAL A 307 8.42 12.71 7.23
CA VAL A 307 8.30 13.54 8.43
C VAL A 307 8.31 15.02 8.02
N PRO A 308 7.39 15.88 8.50
CA PRO A 308 7.17 17.21 7.91
C PRO A 308 8.42 18.10 7.84
N LEU A 309 9.26 18.12 8.88
CA LEU A 309 10.50 18.91 8.87
C LEU A 309 11.50 18.42 7.81
N ILE A 310 11.61 17.10 7.65
CA ILE A 310 12.52 16.45 6.71
C ILE A 310 12.00 16.63 5.30
N HIS A 311 10.72 16.32 5.08
CA HIS A 311 10.05 16.52 3.82
C HIS A 311 10.18 17.97 3.32
N ASP A 312 9.91 18.97 4.17
CA ASP A 312 10.07 20.38 3.82
C ASP A 312 11.52 20.73 3.47
N THR A 313 12.50 20.11 4.14
CA THR A 313 13.92 20.33 3.84
C THR A 313 14.30 19.73 2.49
N LEU A 314 13.80 18.53 2.16
CA LEU A 314 13.98 17.88 0.86
C LEU A 314 13.34 18.70 -0.27
N LEU A 315 12.11 19.20 -0.08
CA LEU A 315 11.46 20.08 -1.06
C LEU A 315 12.26 21.37 -1.32
N ASN A 316 12.88 21.95 -0.29
CA ASN A 316 13.73 23.13 -0.45
C ASN A 316 15.06 22.82 -1.14
N LEU A 317 15.51 21.57 -1.11
CA LEU A 317 16.71 21.09 -1.79
C LEU A 317 16.40 20.53 -3.18
N ALA A 318 15.14 20.31 -3.53
CA ALA A 318 14.78 19.50 -4.67
C ALA A 318 15.31 20.04 -6.01
N GLN A 319 15.18 21.34 -6.24
CA GLN A 319 15.71 21.97 -7.45
C GLN A 319 17.24 21.99 -7.46
N GLU A 320 17.86 22.34 -6.34
CA GLU A 320 19.32 22.45 -6.19
C GLU A 320 20.02 21.10 -6.39
N LYS A 321 19.44 20.03 -5.84
CA LYS A 321 20.00 18.67 -5.81
C LYS A 321 19.37 17.74 -6.86
N GLY A 322 18.59 18.26 -7.79
CA GLY A 322 17.99 17.47 -8.86
C GLY A 322 17.06 16.33 -8.40
N ILE A 323 16.34 16.50 -7.28
CA ILE A 323 15.38 15.52 -6.78
C ILE A 323 14.15 15.54 -7.68
N THR A 324 14.00 14.51 -8.52
CA THR A 324 12.88 14.39 -9.46
C THR A 324 11.84 13.38 -8.98
N TRP A 325 12.19 12.50 -8.04
CA TRP A 325 11.29 11.45 -7.56
C TRP A 325 11.42 11.22 -6.05
N MET A 326 10.28 11.12 -5.38
CA MET A 326 10.17 10.75 -3.97
C MET A 326 9.12 9.66 -3.77
N ARG A 327 9.47 8.61 -3.02
CA ARG A 327 8.54 7.52 -2.69
C ARG A 327 7.33 8.01 -1.91
N SER A 328 6.15 7.59 -2.35
CA SER A 328 4.89 7.66 -1.62
C SER A 328 4.66 6.35 -0.88
N THR A 329 4.13 6.41 0.35
CA THR A 329 3.67 5.22 1.08
C THR A 329 2.15 5.09 1.08
N ALA A 330 1.50 5.58 0.01
CA ALA A 330 0.05 5.49 -0.18
C ALA A 330 -0.37 4.03 -0.40
N GLU A 331 -0.57 3.31 0.71
CA GLU A 331 -0.83 1.87 0.72
C GLU A 331 -2.33 1.62 0.85
N PRO A 332 -3.00 1.12 -0.20
CA PRO A 332 -4.37 0.67 -0.05
C PRO A 332 -4.40 -0.57 0.86
N LEU A 333 -5.42 -0.66 1.70
CA LEU A 333 -5.62 -1.86 2.51
C LEU A 333 -5.86 -3.08 1.60
N PRO A 334 -5.00 -4.12 1.66
CA PRO A 334 -5.09 -5.28 0.79
C PRO A 334 -6.36 -6.08 1.05
N THR A 335 -6.74 -6.88 0.06
CA THR A 335 -7.93 -7.71 0.11
C THR A 335 -7.58 -9.19 -0.05
N GLY A 336 -8.48 -10.09 0.38
CA GLY A 336 -8.28 -11.54 0.24
C GLY A 336 -7.37 -12.20 1.27
N LEU A 337 -6.89 -11.44 2.27
CA LEU A 337 -6.07 -11.98 3.35
C LEU A 337 -6.88 -12.71 4.43
N PRO A 338 -6.30 -13.75 5.07
CA PRO A 338 -6.92 -14.43 6.20
C PRO A 338 -6.93 -13.51 7.44
N LEU A 339 -7.84 -13.79 8.39
CA LEU A 339 -7.99 -13.00 9.62
C LEU A 339 -6.74 -13.06 10.51
N SER A 340 -5.93 -14.13 10.39
CA SER A 340 -4.64 -14.26 11.08
C SER A 340 -3.64 -13.18 10.65
N SER A 341 -3.57 -12.82 9.36
CA SER A 341 -2.70 -11.76 8.85
C SER A 341 -3.09 -10.39 9.41
N TRP A 342 -4.39 -10.11 9.55
CA TRP A 342 -4.87 -8.88 10.18
C TRP A 342 -4.54 -8.82 11.67
N ARG A 343 -4.68 -9.95 12.38
CA ARG A 343 -4.24 -10.06 13.79
C ARG A 343 -2.74 -9.83 13.94
N ALA A 344 -1.93 -10.36 13.02
CA ALA A 344 -0.48 -10.12 13.00
C ALA A 344 -0.16 -8.63 12.79
N ALA A 345 -0.80 -7.97 11.81
CA ALA A 345 -0.61 -6.54 11.54
C ALA A 345 -1.03 -5.65 12.73
N ILE A 346 -2.05 -6.04 13.51
CA ILE A 346 -2.43 -5.33 14.74
C ILE A 346 -1.35 -5.52 15.81
N ARG A 347 -0.89 -6.76 16.04
CA ARG A 347 0.11 -7.08 17.08
C ARG A 347 1.46 -6.43 16.82
N SER A 348 1.86 -6.28 15.55
CA SER A 348 3.09 -5.59 15.16
C SER A 348 2.95 -4.07 15.08
N ALA A 349 1.83 -3.51 15.57
CA ALA A 349 1.47 -2.09 15.43
C ALA A 349 1.45 -1.57 13.97
N GLY A 350 1.34 -2.48 12.99
CA GLY A 350 1.33 -2.17 11.57
C GLY A 350 0.18 -1.27 11.14
N LEU A 351 -1.02 -1.42 11.72
CA LEU A 351 -2.15 -0.51 11.45
C LEU A 351 -1.91 0.91 11.96
N LEU A 352 -1.26 1.06 13.13
CA LEU A 352 -0.90 2.37 13.67
C LEU A 352 0.14 3.04 12.77
N LYS A 353 1.22 2.31 12.43
CA LYS A 353 2.25 2.77 11.50
C LYS A 353 1.65 3.16 10.14
N TRP A 354 0.79 2.31 9.59
CA TRP A 354 0.05 2.58 8.34
C TRP A 354 -0.75 3.87 8.45
N GLY A 355 -1.54 4.06 9.51
CA GLY A 355 -2.37 5.25 9.69
C GLY A 355 -1.55 6.54 9.76
N VAL A 356 -0.48 6.55 10.55
CA VAL A 356 0.44 7.70 10.65
C VAL A 356 1.05 8.02 9.28
N LEU A 357 1.55 7.00 8.57
CA LEU A 357 2.18 7.20 7.25
C LEU A 357 1.18 7.59 6.16
N GLN A 358 -0.09 7.15 6.23
CA GLN A 358 -1.12 7.63 5.29
C GLN A 358 -1.37 9.13 5.46
N VAL A 359 -1.41 9.63 6.71
CA VAL A 359 -1.56 11.07 6.98
C VAL A 359 -0.36 11.85 6.45
N LEU A 360 0.86 11.40 6.76
CA LEU A 360 2.08 12.05 6.30
C LEU A 360 2.20 12.05 4.77
N THR A 361 1.92 10.91 4.13
CA THR A 361 1.91 10.78 2.66
C THR A 361 0.87 11.69 2.02
N THR A 362 -0.34 11.75 2.56
CA THR A 362 -1.39 12.62 2.01
C THR A 362 -0.97 14.09 2.05
N ARG A 363 -0.34 14.51 3.15
CA ARG A 363 0.22 15.86 3.30
C ARG A 363 1.37 16.13 2.33
N ALA A 364 2.30 15.18 2.17
CA ALA A 364 3.47 15.29 1.31
C ALA A 364 3.10 15.34 -0.18
N ALA A 365 2.20 14.45 -0.62
CA ALA A 365 1.86 14.25 -2.03
C ALA A 365 1.33 15.52 -2.70
N GLY A 366 0.55 16.34 -1.98
CA GLY A 366 0.08 17.63 -2.52
C GLY A 366 1.21 18.63 -2.78
N ARG A 367 2.25 18.63 -1.94
CA ARG A 367 3.41 19.54 -2.05
C ARG A 367 4.40 19.05 -3.10
N GLN A 368 4.69 17.75 -3.14
CA GLN A 368 5.52 17.12 -4.18
C GLN A 368 4.98 17.41 -5.59
N ARG A 369 3.67 17.19 -5.81
CA ARG A 369 3.03 17.47 -7.10
C ARG A 369 3.15 18.93 -7.54
N ARG A 370 3.03 19.88 -6.60
CA ARG A 370 3.19 21.32 -6.90
C ARG A 370 4.60 21.70 -7.31
N GLN A 371 5.61 20.92 -6.89
CA GLN A 371 7.01 21.12 -7.28
C GLN A 371 7.44 20.21 -8.44
N GLY A 372 6.50 19.49 -9.07
CA GLY A 372 6.82 18.58 -10.19
C GLY A 372 7.59 17.33 -9.79
N ILE A 373 7.65 16.99 -8.50
CA ILE A 373 8.35 15.80 -8.01
C ILE A 373 7.44 14.59 -8.17
N ALA A 374 7.92 13.58 -8.91
CA ALA A 374 7.18 12.36 -9.19
C ALA A 374 7.16 11.40 -8.00
N SER A 375 6.19 10.48 -7.99
CA SER A 375 6.07 9.42 -6.96
C SER A 375 5.35 8.18 -7.52
N ASN A 376 5.50 7.02 -6.90
CA ASN A 376 4.73 5.81 -7.22
C ASN A 376 3.21 5.98 -6.99
N ASP A 377 2.39 5.51 -7.92
CA ASP A 377 0.91 5.51 -7.82
C ASP A 377 0.37 4.35 -6.97
N GLY A 378 0.86 4.26 -5.75
CA GLY A 378 0.45 3.24 -4.80
C GLY A 378 1.66 2.47 -4.28
N PHE A 379 1.49 1.99 -3.06
CA PHE A 379 2.55 1.34 -2.31
C PHE A 379 2.03 0.08 -1.63
N ALA A 380 2.89 -0.90 -1.37
CA ALA A 380 2.60 -2.02 -0.48
C ALA A 380 3.87 -2.38 0.28
N GLY A 381 3.77 -2.58 1.60
CA GLY A 381 4.92 -2.93 2.44
C GLY A 381 5.00 -2.20 3.79
N VAL A 382 4.06 -1.30 4.10
CA VAL A 382 4.01 -0.66 5.42
C VAL A 382 3.23 -1.51 6.42
N LEU A 383 2.03 -1.98 6.04
CA LEU A 383 1.06 -2.64 6.91
C LEU A 383 1.64 -3.86 7.65
N PHE A 384 2.52 -4.61 7.00
CA PHE A 384 3.12 -5.82 7.57
C PHE A 384 4.48 -5.59 8.22
N THR A 385 4.98 -4.34 8.25
CA THR A 385 6.20 -3.93 8.98
C THR A 385 7.39 -4.88 8.78
N GLY A 386 7.74 -5.19 7.52
CA GLY A 386 8.83 -6.12 7.21
C GLY A 386 8.50 -7.60 7.45
N GLN A 387 7.22 -7.98 7.36
CA GLN A 387 6.79 -9.38 7.31
C GLN A 387 6.11 -9.65 5.96
N MET A 388 6.76 -9.26 4.86
CA MET A 388 6.22 -9.41 3.49
C MET A 388 6.40 -10.84 2.95
N GLY A 389 6.00 -11.84 3.74
CA GLY A 389 5.99 -13.24 3.30
C GLY A 389 4.99 -13.52 2.17
N PRO A 390 4.89 -14.76 1.67
CA PRO A 390 4.18 -15.09 0.43
C PRO A 390 2.76 -14.51 0.33
N LEU A 391 1.93 -14.70 1.36
CA LEU A 391 0.55 -14.20 1.37
C LEU A 391 0.45 -12.68 1.36
N ALA A 392 1.31 -11.98 2.12
CA ALA A 392 1.31 -10.53 2.20
C ALA A 392 1.83 -9.91 0.90
N LEU A 393 2.90 -10.49 0.34
CA LEU A 393 3.48 -10.08 -0.93
C LEU A 393 2.50 -10.27 -2.08
N GLU A 394 1.88 -11.45 -2.20
CA GLU A 394 0.87 -11.72 -3.22
C GLU A 394 -0.35 -10.81 -3.08
N ALA A 395 -0.82 -10.56 -1.85
CA ALA A 395 -1.96 -9.67 -1.63
C ALA A 395 -1.64 -8.22 -2.00
N GLY A 396 -0.45 -7.73 -1.63
CA GLY A 396 0.04 -6.40 -2.03
C GLY A 396 0.21 -6.29 -3.55
N TRP A 397 0.85 -7.28 -4.16
CA TRP A 397 1.03 -7.37 -5.61
C TRP A 397 -0.31 -7.35 -6.36
N ARG A 398 -1.27 -8.20 -5.98
CA ARG A 398 -2.61 -8.23 -6.60
C ARG A 398 -3.39 -6.94 -6.38
N GLU A 399 -3.33 -6.36 -5.18
CA GLU A 399 -4.03 -5.11 -4.90
C GLU A 399 -3.50 -3.98 -5.77
N LEU A 400 -2.18 -3.83 -5.87
CA LEU A 400 -1.57 -2.82 -6.74
C LEU A 400 -1.78 -3.12 -8.22
N SER A 401 -1.69 -4.39 -8.63
CA SER A 401 -1.91 -4.79 -10.02
C SER A 401 -3.32 -4.43 -10.51
N SER A 402 -4.29 -4.44 -9.60
CA SER A 402 -5.69 -4.10 -9.90
C SER A 402 -5.99 -2.61 -10.02
N ARG A 403 -4.97 -1.74 -9.87
CA ARG A 403 -5.10 -0.30 -10.06
C ARG A 403 -5.07 0.08 -11.53
N ALA A 404 -5.77 1.16 -11.87
CA ALA A 404 -5.64 1.81 -13.17
C ALA A 404 -4.19 2.23 -13.38
N PRO A 405 -3.66 2.12 -14.61
CA PRO A 405 -2.38 2.75 -14.94
C PRO A 405 -2.37 4.22 -14.53
N ALA A 406 -1.21 4.70 -14.09
CA ALA A 406 -1.03 6.10 -13.73
C ALA A 406 -1.44 6.99 -14.90
N GLN A 407 -2.42 7.88 -14.66
CA GLN A 407 -2.91 8.83 -15.68
C GLN A 407 -2.11 10.15 -15.64
N ASN A 408 -1.40 10.40 -14.54
CA ASN A 408 -0.63 11.60 -14.33
C ASN A 408 0.84 11.36 -14.72
N PRO A 409 1.46 12.20 -15.57
CA PRO A 409 2.87 12.10 -15.92
C PRO A 409 3.82 12.14 -14.70
N SER A 410 3.41 12.75 -13.59
CA SER A 410 4.18 12.79 -12.33
C SER A 410 4.01 11.51 -11.48
N GLN A 411 3.40 10.46 -12.01
CA GLN A 411 3.17 9.21 -11.30
C GLN A 411 3.88 8.05 -12.00
N THR A 412 4.74 7.37 -11.26
CA THR A 412 5.38 6.13 -11.71
C THR A 412 4.50 4.93 -11.36
N PRO A 413 4.77 3.74 -11.92
CA PRO A 413 4.04 2.54 -11.56
C PRO A 413 4.01 2.30 -10.04
N PRO A 414 2.98 1.63 -9.50
CA PRO A 414 2.90 1.29 -8.09
C PRO A 414 4.12 0.48 -7.65
N GLN A 415 4.47 0.55 -6.37
CA GLN A 415 5.67 -0.12 -5.84
C GLN A 415 5.30 -1.09 -4.72
N VAL A 416 5.85 -2.31 -4.77
CA VAL A 416 5.81 -3.29 -3.69
C VAL A 416 7.19 -3.36 -3.06
N LEU A 417 7.27 -3.01 -1.78
CA LEU A 417 8.49 -3.03 -0.98
C LEU A 417 8.71 -4.40 -0.35
N VAL A 418 9.96 -4.85 -0.42
CA VAL A 418 10.50 -6.03 0.27
C VAL A 418 11.87 -5.70 0.87
N HIS A 419 12.33 -6.55 1.77
CA HIS A 419 13.64 -6.47 2.43
C HIS A 419 14.24 -7.89 2.47
N PRO A 420 14.61 -8.42 1.30
CA PRO A 420 15.20 -9.75 1.22
C PRO A 420 16.60 -9.73 1.86
N GLY A 421 16.99 -10.82 2.50
CA GLY A 421 18.31 -10.94 3.12
C GLY A 421 18.71 -12.39 3.34
N ALA A 422 19.99 -12.69 3.17
CA ALA A 422 20.59 -13.96 3.58
C ALA A 422 20.71 -14.03 5.13
N PRO A 423 21.13 -15.15 5.73
CA PRO A 423 21.48 -15.19 7.16
C PRO A 423 22.51 -14.11 7.50
N LEU A 424 22.24 -13.34 8.56
CA LEU A 424 23.11 -12.25 9.00
C LEU A 424 24.17 -12.78 9.97
N GLU A 425 25.44 -12.64 9.60
CA GLU A 425 26.57 -12.97 10.48
C GLU A 425 27.16 -11.72 11.17
N ARG A 426 26.99 -10.54 10.56
CA ARG A 426 27.57 -9.27 11.01
C ARG A 426 26.78 -8.64 12.16
N ASP A 427 27.50 -8.13 13.16
CA ASP A 427 26.90 -7.39 14.28
C ASP A 427 26.61 -5.93 13.89
N LEU A 428 25.41 -5.71 13.37
CA LEU A 428 24.95 -4.38 12.96
C LEU A 428 24.84 -3.38 14.11
N GLN A 429 24.77 -3.81 15.38
CA GLN A 429 24.76 -2.85 16.49
C GLN A 429 26.09 -2.11 16.60
N ARG A 430 27.21 -2.81 16.37
CA ARG A 430 28.55 -2.21 16.39
C ARG A 430 28.75 -1.20 15.26
N ASP A 431 28.07 -1.40 14.14
CA ASP A 431 28.10 -0.49 12.99
C ASP A 431 27.17 0.72 13.16
N GLY A 432 26.54 0.89 14.33
CA GLY A 432 25.60 1.98 14.61
C GLY A 432 24.18 1.73 14.10
N PHE A 433 23.88 0.54 13.57
CA PHE A 433 22.57 0.15 13.03
C PHE A 433 21.75 -0.67 14.04
N GLY A 434 21.65 -0.17 15.27
CA GLY A 434 20.99 -0.88 16.37
C GLY A 434 19.48 -1.05 16.20
N VAL A 435 18.82 -0.17 15.44
CA VAL A 435 17.37 -0.28 15.18
C VAL A 435 17.12 -1.28 14.06
N SER A 436 17.99 -1.35 13.06
CA SER A 436 17.93 -2.30 11.94
C SER A 436 18.39 -3.71 12.30
N ALA A 437 19.32 -3.86 13.25
CA ALA A 437 19.87 -5.15 13.67
C ALA A 437 18.82 -6.26 13.92
N PRO A 438 17.77 -6.08 14.74
CA PRO A 438 16.77 -7.13 14.99
C PRO A 438 15.93 -7.46 13.74
N PHE A 439 15.75 -6.52 12.81
CA PHE A 439 15.00 -6.77 11.58
C PHE A 439 15.86 -7.48 10.53
N ALA A 440 17.12 -7.08 10.38
CA ALA A 440 18.07 -7.72 9.46
C ALA A 440 18.43 -9.15 9.89
N GLY A 441 18.53 -9.41 11.20
CA GLY A 441 18.71 -10.76 11.74
C GLY A 441 17.45 -11.64 11.76
N SER A 442 16.30 -11.09 11.35
CA SER A 442 15.02 -11.81 11.43
C SER A 442 14.91 -12.90 10.36
N PRO A 443 14.35 -14.09 10.66
CA PRO A 443 14.04 -15.12 9.65
C PRO A 443 13.06 -14.63 8.56
N TRP A 444 12.39 -13.50 8.79
CA TRP A 444 11.53 -12.88 7.80
C TRP A 444 12.29 -12.37 6.57
N ARG A 445 13.57 -12.00 6.67
CA ARG A 445 14.37 -11.56 5.51
C ARG A 445 14.56 -12.67 4.49
N GLN A 446 14.83 -13.89 4.95
CA GLN A 446 14.96 -15.08 4.09
C GLN A 446 13.60 -15.49 3.52
N ARG A 447 12.52 -15.40 4.32
CA ARG A 447 11.15 -15.64 3.84
C ARG A 447 10.73 -14.64 2.76
N GLU A 448 11.10 -13.38 2.89
CA GLU A 448 10.86 -12.35 1.87
C GLU A 448 11.66 -12.64 0.59
N TRP A 449 12.93 -13.04 0.73
CA TRP A 449 13.75 -13.46 -0.39
C TRP A 449 13.12 -14.62 -1.16
N GLU A 450 12.69 -15.68 -0.47
CA GLU A 450 12.03 -16.83 -1.08
C GLU A 450 10.65 -16.49 -1.67
N ALA A 451 9.89 -15.63 -0.99
CA ALA A 451 8.59 -15.16 -1.48
C ALA A 451 8.73 -14.40 -2.81
N VAL A 452 9.75 -13.55 -2.97
CA VAL A 452 9.99 -12.85 -4.24
C VAL A 452 10.38 -13.82 -5.35
N ARG A 453 11.16 -14.87 -5.03
CA ARG A 453 11.58 -15.89 -6.00
C ARG A 453 10.43 -16.71 -6.55
N THR A 454 9.43 -16.95 -5.71
CA THR A 454 8.26 -17.79 -6.00
C THR A 454 7.02 -16.99 -6.42
N LEU A 455 7.07 -15.66 -6.36
CA LEU A 455 5.95 -14.80 -6.71
C LEU A 455 5.53 -15.02 -8.16
N ASN A 456 4.30 -15.53 -8.35
CA ASN A 456 3.73 -15.71 -9.68
C ASN A 456 3.35 -14.36 -10.31
N ARG A 457 4.08 -13.99 -11.36
CA ARG A 457 3.86 -12.74 -12.12
C ARG A 457 3.05 -12.96 -13.40
N CYS A 458 2.58 -14.19 -13.67
CA CYS A 458 1.83 -14.50 -14.89
C CYS A 458 0.54 -13.69 -14.96
N GLY A 459 0.39 -12.95 -16.06
CA GLY A 459 -0.73 -12.06 -16.36
C GLY A 459 -0.30 -10.74 -17.02
N GLN A 460 0.98 -10.38 -16.98
CA GLN A 460 1.50 -9.14 -17.59
C GLN A 460 2.87 -9.42 -18.24
N SER A 461 2.84 -9.69 -19.54
CA SER A 461 4.05 -9.80 -20.38
C SER A 461 4.91 -8.54 -20.24
N ARG A 462 6.24 -8.71 -20.31
CA ARG A 462 7.15 -7.59 -20.59
C ARG A 462 6.81 -7.14 -22.01
N GLY A 463 6.03 -6.08 -22.13
CA GLY A 463 5.81 -5.36 -23.38
C GLY A 463 7.07 -4.61 -23.76
#